data_AF-A0A3M1WNN8-F1
#
_entry.id   AF-A0A3M1WNN8-F1
#
_cell.length_a   1.000
_cell.length_b   1.000
_cell.length_c   1.000
_cell.angle_alpha   90.00
_cell.angle_beta   90.00
_cell.angle_gamma   90.00
#
_symmetry.space_group_name_H-M   'P 1'
#
loop_
_entity.id
_entity.type
_entity.pdbx_description
1 polymer ?
#
loop_
_entity_poly.entity_id
_entity_poly.type
_entity_poly.pdbx_seq_one_letter_code
_entity_poly.pdbx_strand_id
1 'polypeptide(L)'
;MVRVALTRPELALWARRWGRLKERLYQQHPSFDQAVDLRTWFTPAPRPTLDKGALLAQDHPTYPVPDDVYVVDLAGFTGFIDLDEFIAGVVSIEMGDGFPLEALKAQAVAARSFAVERFHRTGVANGGQAYTPRIGSKSLTATINTSKVVMLYDEGVIVALFSARCNGDFTLNSEDGLSGTSTCIVGGLGVGRLPYARSRPCSGHINCSQTSERCCEVFVEGRLQYIHGHGVGLCQRGAQEFAGRDGWDWRDILTDYYTDIALANAPGFTIGVTVTTTANLNVRETPCGRRLTTVPRGMRGMIINGPERPFCDLAAPYSFFTWWQVVYEDGTVGWSVEDYLRKTNAPDSSRE
;
A
#
# COMPACT_ATOMS: atom_id res chain seq x y z
N MET A 1 20.89 -21.30 7.63
CA MET A 1 21.64 -20.10 7.19
C MET A 1 22.46 -20.50 5.97
N VAL A 2 21.94 -20.28 4.75
CA VAL A 2 22.65 -20.59 3.50
C VAL A 2 23.10 -19.26 2.92
N ARG A 3 24.40 -18.95 3.01
CA ARG A 3 24.98 -17.81 2.29
C ARG A 3 25.31 -18.29 0.87
N VAL A 4 24.64 -17.75 -0.14
CA VAL A 4 25.07 -17.92 -1.53
C VAL A 4 25.86 -16.67 -1.90
N ALA A 5 27.19 -16.76 -1.85
CA ALA A 5 28.07 -15.72 -2.36
C ALA A 5 28.35 -16.00 -3.84
N LEU A 6 27.89 -15.12 -4.73
CA LEU A 6 28.19 -15.21 -6.17
C LEU A 6 29.63 -14.78 -6.43
N THR A 7 30.35 -15.54 -7.24
CA THR A 7 31.70 -15.23 -7.70
C THR A 7 31.70 -14.10 -8.74
N ARG A 8 32.84 -13.42 -8.96
CA ARG A 8 32.98 -12.34 -9.97
C ARG A 8 32.56 -12.76 -11.40
N PRO A 9 32.88 -13.98 -11.88
CA PRO A 9 32.38 -14.46 -13.17
C PRO A 9 30.86 -14.71 -13.18
N GLU A 10 30.31 -15.22 -12.07
CA GLU A 10 28.85 -15.39 -11.92
C GLU A 10 28.14 -14.03 -11.90
N LEU A 11 28.71 -13.01 -11.26
CA LEU A 11 28.23 -11.63 -11.31
C LEU A 11 28.26 -11.05 -12.73
N ALA A 12 29.28 -11.35 -13.53
CA ALA A 12 29.39 -10.89 -14.92
C ALA A 12 28.47 -11.65 -15.89
N LEU A 13 28.19 -12.93 -15.62
CA LEU A 13 27.21 -13.73 -16.35
C LEU A 13 25.77 -13.35 -15.96
N TRP A 14 25.56 -13.05 -14.67
CA TRP A 14 24.34 -12.48 -14.09
C TRP A 14 24.04 -11.11 -14.69
N ALA A 15 25.02 -10.18 -14.75
CA ALA A 15 24.85 -8.87 -15.39
C ALA A 15 24.49 -8.97 -16.89
N ARG A 16 24.99 -9.98 -17.61
CA ARG A 16 24.69 -10.22 -19.04
C ARG A 16 23.34 -10.94 -19.26
N ARG A 17 22.92 -11.82 -18.36
CA ARG A 17 21.57 -12.42 -18.36
C ARG A 17 20.51 -11.41 -17.93
N TRP A 18 20.82 -10.65 -16.88
CA TRP A 18 20.06 -9.50 -16.41
C TRP A 18 19.90 -8.52 -17.55
N GLY A 19 20.96 -8.07 -18.21
CA GLY A 19 20.89 -7.18 -19.37
C GLY A 19 19.91 -7.64 -20.46
N ARG A 20 19.87 -8.93 -20.81
CA ARG A 20 18.93 -9.47 -21.82
C ARG A 20 17.50 -9.72 -21.33
N LEU A 21 17.30 -9.89 -20.02
CA LEU A 21 15.98 -9.96 -19.39
C LEU A 21 15.41 -8.55 -19.25
N LYS A 22 16.25 -7.62 -18.77
CA LYS A 22 16.08 -6.18 -18.84
C LYS A 22 15.67 -5.79 -20.26
N GLU A 23 16.42 -6.15 -21.31
CA GLU A 23 16.12 -5.77 -22.71
C GLU A 23 14.79 -6.30 -23.24
N ARG A 24 14.32 -7.46 -22.75
CA ARG A 24 12.98 -7.99 -23.07
C ARG A 24 11.85 -7.35 -22.25
N LEU A 25 12.11 -6.91 -21.03
CA LEU A 25 11.16 -6.17 -20.18
C LEU A 25 11.16 -4.66 -20.52
N TYR A 26 12.29 -4.13 -20.99
CA TYR A 26 12.60 -2.74 -21.38
C TYR A 26 11.86 -2.28 -22.62
N GLN A 27 11.65 -3.17 -23.59
CA GLN A 27 10.94 -2.82 -24.83
C GLN A 27 9.46 -2.47 -24.60
N GLN A 28 8.95 -2.63 -23.38
CA GLN A 28 7.55 -2.35 -23.06
C GLN A 28 7.34 -1.16 -22.10
N HIS A 29 8.32 -0.76 -21.26
CA HIS A 29 8.14 0.29 -20.24
C HIS A 29 9.43 1.08 -19.91
N PRO A 30 9.48 2.42 -20.13
CA PRO A 30 10.74 3.19 -20.17
C PRO A 30 11.31 3.79 -18.85
N SER A 31 11.04 3.27 -17.64
CA SER A 31 11.52 3.90 -16.38
C SER A 31 12.73 3.24 -15.67
N PHE A 32 13.47 2.36 -16.33
CA PHE A 32 14.52 1.52 -15.73
C PHE A 32 15.96 2.06 -15.88
N ASP A 33 16.16 3.36 -15.67
CA ASP A 33 17.48 4.00 -15.71
C ASP A 33 17.88 4.57 -14.34
N GLN A 34 18.46 3.73 -13.47
CA GLN A 34 19.32 4.19 -12.38
C GLN A 34 20.50 3.23 -12.20
N ALA A 35 21.71 3.79 -12.04
CA ALA A 35 22.94 3.07 -11.77
C ALA A 35 23.07 2.75 -10.27
N VAL A 36 23.19 1.47 -9.91
CA VAL A 36 23.32 1.03 -8.52
C VAL A 36 24.80 0.79 -8.18
N ASP A 37 25.32 1.47 -7.14
CA ASP A 37 26.62 1.17 -6.54
C ASP A 37 26.47 0.05 -5.49
N LEU A 38 27.09 -1.10 -5.78
CA LEU A 38 26.95 -2.35 -5.04
C LEU A 38 27.82 -2.45 -3.78
N ARG A 39 28.54 -1.38 -3.39
CA ARG A 39 29.58 -1.44 -2.33
C ARG A 39 29.09 -1.20 -0.89
N THR A 40 27.89 -0.66 -0.67
CA THR A 40 27.46 -0.16 0.65
C THR A 40 26.48 -1.06 1.44
N TRP A 41 26.03 -2.19 0.90
CA TRP A 41 24.76 -2.82 1.33
C TRP A 41 24.86 -4.08 2.21
N PHE A 42 26.04 -4.47 2.71
CA PHE A 42 26.21 -5.73 3.46
C PHE A 42 26.08 -5.63 4.99
N THR A 43 25.30 -4.67 5.50
CA THR A 43 24.85 -4.69 6.90
C THR A 43 23.33 -4.80 6.94
N PRO A 44 22.75 -5.83 7.58
CA PRO A 44 21.33 -5.81 7.89
C PRO A 44 21.07 -4.54 8.71
N ALA A 45 20.17 -3.68 8.26
CA ALA A 45 19.75 -2.55 9.06
C ALA A 45 19.21 -3.10 10.39
N PRO A 46 19.68 -2.60 11.55
CA PRO A 46 19.09 -2.98 12.82
C PRO A 46 17.59 -2.68 12.78
N ARG A 47 16.77 -3.54 13.41
CA ARG A 47 15.35 -3.20 13.64
C ARG A 47 15.32 -1.82 14.30
N PRO A 48 14.63 -0.83 13.73
CA PRO A 48 14.45 0.45 14.38
C PRO A 48 13.83 0.19 15.75
N THR A 49 14.53 0.57 16.83
CA THR A 49 13.94 0.66 18.15
C THR A 49 13.28 2.02 18.22
N LEU A 50 11.99 2.08 17.88
CA LEU A 50 11.22 3.31 17.93
C LEU A 50 10.43 3.32 19.23
N ASP A 51 10.56 4.39 20.02
CA ASP A 51 9.88 4.56 21.30
C ASP A 51 8.34 4.60 21.13
N LYS A 52 7.63 3.69 21.82
CA LYS A 52 6.15 3.54 21.82
C LYS A 52 5.42 4.84 22.07
N GLY A 53 5.92 5.67 22.99
CA GLY A 53 5.26 6.92 23.36
C GLY A 53 5.33 7.97 22.25
N ALA A 54 6.36 7.92 21.40
CA ALA A 54 6.60 8.91 20.37
C ALA A 54 5.89 8.60 19.05
N LEU A 55 5.67 7.33 18.69
CA LEU A 55 4.98 6.92 17.45
C LEU A 55 3.46 7.13 17.53
N LEU A 56 2.85 6.78 18.66
CA LEU A 56 1.40 6.93 18.86
C LEU A 56 0.98 8.37 19.19
N ALA A 57 1.92 9.22 19.60
CA ALA A 57 1.70 10.66 19.82
C ALA A 57 1.94 11.52 18.56
N GLN A 58 2.39 10.93 17.46
CA GLN A 58 2.55 11.61 16.18
C GLN A 58 1.25 11.49 15.38
N ASP A 59 0.70 12.65 14.96
CA ASP A 59 -0.42 12.69 14.00
C ASP A 59 -0.08 11.98 12.67
N HIS A 60 1.22 11.80 12.39
CA HIS A 60 1.75 11.11 11.20
C HIS A 60 3.01 10.31 11.55
N PRO A 61 2.89 9.03 11.96
CA PRO A 61 4.07 8.21 12.27
C PRO A 61 4.90 7.99 11.00
N THR A 62 6.21 7.86 11.20
CA THR A 62 7.14 7.51 10.11
C THR A 62 7.74 6.13 10.36
N TYR A 63 8.05 5.42 9.28
CA TYR A 63 8.66 4.10 9.34
C TYR A 63 9.69 3.92 8.21
N PRO A 64 10.90 3.42 8.49
CA PRO A 64 11.89 3.21 7.45
C PRO A 64 11.50 2.00 6.58
N VAL A 65 11.03 2.28 5.37
CA VAL A 65 10.68 1.26 4.37
C VAL A 65 11.82 1.14 3.35
N PRO A 66 12.39 -0.06 3.13
CA PRO A 66 13.51 -0.24 2.19
C PRO A 66 13.12 0.11 0.76
N ASP A 67 14.05 0.65 -0.02
CA ASP A 67 13.89 0.88 -1.47
C ASP A 67 13.84 -0.45 -2.21
N ASP A 68 14.81 -1.33 -1.92
CA ASP A 68 14.91 -2.65 -2.52
C ASP A 68 14.63 -3.77 -1.51
N VAL A 69 14.06 -4.88 -1.99
CA VAL A 69 13.87 -6.10 -1.21
C VAL A 69 14.42 -7.32 -1.94
N TYR A 70 14.88 -8.31 -1.17
CA TYR A 70 15.37 -9.56 -1.73
C TYR A 70 14.22 -10.55 -1.97
N VAL A 71 14.18 -11.14 -3.16
CA VAL A 71 13.19 -12.13 -3.57
C VAL A 71 13.88 -13.41 -4.07
N VAL A 72 13.19 -14.54 -3.93
CA VAL A 72 13.67 -15.86 -4.33
C VAL A 72 12.65 -16.52 -5.23
N ASP A 73 13.07 -17.00 -6.39
CA ASP A 73 12.23 -17.70 -7.38
C ASP A 73 10.96 -16.93 -7.78
N LEU A 74 11.05 -15.61 -7.83
CA LEU A 74 9.97 -14.72 -8.24
C LEU A 74 9.84 -14.77 -9.77
N ALA A 75 8.99 -15.65 -10.29
CA ALA A 75 8.88 -15.93 -11.73
C ALA A 75 10.25 -16.31 -12.36
N GLY A 76 11.04 -17.10 -11.64
CA GLY A 76 12.40 -17.52 -12.04
C GLY A 76 13.50 -16.49 -11.75
N PHE A 77 13.19 -15.38 -11.10
CA PHE A 77 14.17 -14.39 -10.65
C PHE A 77 14.51 -14.54 -9.16
N THR A 78 15.81 -14.46 -8.84
CA THR A 78 16.31 -14.41 -7.46
C THR A 78 17.33 -13.27 -7.37
N GLY A 79 17.09 -12.32 -6.46
CA GLY A 79 17.88 -11.10 -6.37
C GLY A 79 17.13 -9.98 -5.65
N PHE A 80 17.73 -8.79 -5.64
CA PHE A 80 17.07 -7.57 -5.17
C PHE A 80 16.20 -6.98 -6.30
N ILE A 81 15.05 -6.44 -5.91
CA ILE A 81 14.09 -5.74 -6.78
C ILE A 81 13.58 -4.51 -6.02
N ASP A 82 13.25 -3.45 -6.75
CA ASP A 82 12.55 -2.29 -6.19
C ASP A 82 11.23 -2.75 -5.54
N LEU A 83 10.99 -2.27 -4.32
CA LEU A 83 9.83 -2.70 -3.54
C LEU A 83 8.53 -2.31 -4.22
N ASP A 84 8.41 -1.11 -4.78
CA ASP A 84 7.18 -0.68 -5.43
C ASP A 84 6.96 -1.40 -6.77
N GLU A 85 8.02 -1.79 -7.49
CA GLU A 85 7.91 -2.70 -8.64
C GLU A 85 7.35 -4.06 -8.22
N PHE A 86 7.89 -4.65 -7.14
CA PHE A 86 7.38 -5.91 -6.59
C PHE A 86 5.91 -5.79 -6.19
N ILE A 87 5.54 -4.72 -5.45
CA ILE A 87 4.18 -4.50 -4.99
C ILE A 87 3.22 -4.24 -6.16
N ALA A 88 3.62 -3.52 -7.21
CA ALA A 88 2.80 -3.32 -8.38
C ALA A 88 2.47 -4.66 -9.09
N GLY A 89 3.43 -5.59 -9.13
CA GLY A 89 3.22 -6.95 -9.60
C GLY A 89 2.27 -7.76 -8.71
N VAL A 90 2.35 -7.61 -7.38
CA VAL A 90 1.40 -8.25 -6.44
C VAL A 90 -0.02 -7.71 -6.66
N VAL A 91 -0.20 -6.38 -6.66
CA VAL A 91 -1.51 -5.73 -6.83
C VAL A 91 -2.15 -6.11 -8.17
N SER A 92 -1.35 -6.20 -9.23
CA SER A 92 -1.82 -6.55 -10.59
C SER A 92 -2.40 -7.96 -10.69
N ILE A 93 -1.86 -8.93 -9.94
CA ILE A 93 -2.35 -10.32 -9.99
C ILE A 93 -3.42 -10.61 -8.92
N GLU A 94 -3.34 -9.94 -7.77
CA GLU A 94 -4.26 -10.18 -6.63
C GLU A 94 -5.63 -9.55 -6.86
N MET A 95 -5.70 -8.33 -7.40
CA MET A 95 -6.96 -7.63 -7.68
C MET A 95 -7.09 -7.24 -9.15
N GLY A 96 -5.99 -6.81 -9.77
CA GLY A 96 -5.98 -6.40 -11.17
C GLY A 96 -6.70 -5.07 -11.44
N ASP A 97 -6.44 -4.50 -12.62
CA ASP A 97 -6.83 -3.12 -12.97
C ASP A 97 -8.35 -2.89 -13.12
N GLY A 98 -9.17 -3.95 -13.05
CA GLY A 98 -10.63 -3.83 -13.05
C GLY A 98 -11.19 -3.22 -11.75
N PHE A 99 -10.44 -3.29 -10.65
CA PHE A 99 -10.90 -2.79 -9.35
C PHE A 99 -10.86 -1.25 -9.26
N PRO A 100 -11.64 -0.65 -8.34
CA PRO A 100 -11.55 0.77 -8.01
C PRO A 100 -10.14 1.14 -7.52
N LEU A 101 -9.70 2.37 -7.84
CA LEU A 101 -8.36 2.83 -7.51
C LEU A 101 -8.09 2.81 -5.99
N GLU A 102 -9.05 3.23 -5.17
CA GLU A 102 -8.92 3.25 -3.71
C GLU A 102 -8.79 1.84 -3.12
N ALA A 103 -9.48 0.85 -3.70
CA ALA A 103 -9.31 -0.55 -3.33
C ALA A 103 -7.90 -1.07 -3.67
N LEU A 104 -7.37 -0.68 -4.84
CA LEU A 104 -6.00 -1.02 -5.24
C LEU A 104 -4.94 -0.32 -4.37
N LYS A 105 -5.19 0.91 -3.92
CA LYS A 105 -4.31 1.63 -2.97
C LYS A 105 -4.28 0.91 -1.63
N ALA A 106 -5.43 0.48 -1.10
CA ALA A 106 -5.51 -0.30 0.12
C ALA A 106 -4.73 -1.64 -0.02
N GLN A 107 -4.90 -2.33 -1.15
CA GLN A 107 -4.15 -3.56 -1.43
C GLN A 107 -2.64 -3.32 -1.57
N ALA A 108 -2.21 -2.21 -2.15
CA ALA A 108 -0.79 -1.87 -2.24
C ALA A 108 -0.16 -1.68 -0.85
N VAL A 109 -0.83 -0.96 0.06
CA VAL A 109 -0.36 -0.77 1.45
C VAL A 109 -0.37 -2.08 2.23
N ALA A 110 -1.41 -2.90 2.10
CA ALA A 110 -1.47 -4.23 2.72
C ALA A 110 -0.35 -5.13 2.19
N ALA A 111 -0.18 -5.20 0.87
CA ALA A 111 0.86 -6.01 0.25
C ALA A 111 2.27 -5.56 0.66
N ARG A 112 2.50 -4.24 0.73
CA ARG A 112 3.78 -3.65 1.16
C ARG A 112 4.08 -3.96 2.63
N SER A 113 3.08 -3.82 3.50
CA SER A 113 3.23 -4.11 4.93
C SER A 113 3.60 -5.59 5.14
N PHE A 114 2.90 -6.50 4.45
CA PHE A 114 3.21 -7.93 4.50
C PHE A 114 4.62 -8.24 3.99
N ALA A 115 5.02 -7.68 2.84
CA ALA A 115 6.35 -7.89 2.25
C ALA A 115 7.47 -7.37 3.15
N VAL A 116 7.29 -6.18 3.74
CA VAL A 116 8.27 -5.54 4.64
C VAL A 116 8.40 -6.32 5.95
N GLU A 117 7.28 -6.73 6.58
CA GLU A 117 7.33 -7.60 7.78
C GLU A 117 8.10 -8.88 7.48
N ARG A 118 7.73 -9.56 6.39
CA ARG A 118 8.32 -10.84 6.00
C ARG A 118 9.81 -10.69 5.70
N PHE A 119 10.19 -9.62 5.02
CA PHE A 119 11.59 -9.32 4.72
C PHE A 119 12.38 -9.08 6.01
N HIS A 120 11.85 -8.32 6.97
CA HIS A 120 12.48 -8.12 8.28
C HIS A 120 12.61 -9.39 9.10
N ARG A 121 11.66 -10.33 8.95
CA ARG A 121 11.66 -11.60 9.68
C ARG A 121 12.56 -12.66 9.05
N THR A 122 12.63 -12.71 7.72
CA THR A 122 13.22 -13.84 6.97
C THR A 122 14.36 -13.47 6.04
N GLY A 123 14.53 -12.19 5.72
CA GLY A 123 15.42 -11.70 4.68
C GLY A 123 14.89 -11.91 3.25
N VAL A 124 13.64 -12.35 3.08
CA VAL A 124 12.99 -12.58 1.77
C VAL A 124 11.60 -11.94 1.79
N ALA A 125 11.28 -11.11 0.79
CA ALA A 125 10.01 -10.39 0.73
C ALA A 125 8.86 -11.20 0.11
N ASN A 126 9.15 -12.13 -0.80
CA ASN A 126 8.10 -12.89 -1.49
C ASN A 126 7.75 -14.22 -0.78
N GLY A 127 6.54 -14.71 -1.08
CA GLY A 127 5.95 -15.93 -0.51
C GLY A 127 4.75 -15.62 0.39
N GLY A 128 3.61 -16.25 0.09
CA GLY A 128 2.31 -15.92 0.72
C GLY A 128 1.49 -14.87 -0.04
N GLN A 129 2.02 -14.33 -1.14
CA GLN A 129 1.35 -13.41 -2.05
C GLN A 129 1.65 -13.86 -3.49
N ALA A 130 0.68 -13.71 -4.40
CA ALA A 130 0.91 -13.93 -5.82
C ALA A 130 1.72 -12.77 -6.43
N TYR A 131 2.44 -13.04 -7.52
CA TYR A 131 3.17 -12.02 -8.28
C TYR A 131 3.06 -12.26 -9.78
N THR A 132 2.98 -11.17 -10.55
CA THR A 132 3.12 -11.18 -12.01
C THR A 132 4.12 -10.11 -12.47
N PRO A 133 4.96 -10.40 -13.49
CA PRO A 133 5.78 -9.37 -14.14
C PRO A 133 4.97 -8.49 -15.11
N ARG A 134 3.69 -8.82 -15.37
CA ARG A 134 2.80 -8.03 -16.24
C ARG A 134 2.03 -7.02 -15.40
N ILE A 135 2.60 -5.83 -15.24
CA ILE A 135 2.05 -4.79 -14.36
C ILE A 135 0.95 -4.00 -15.07
N GLY A 136 -0.23 -3.93 -14.46
CA GLY A 136 -1.33 -3.08 -14.90
C GLY A 136 -1.06 -1.60 -14.58
N SER A 137 -1.51 -0.69 -15.44
CA SER A 137 -1.29 0.74 -15.26
C SER A 137 -2.00 1.28 -14.01
N LYS A 138 -3.24 0.86 -13.73
CA LYS A 138 -3.98 1.30 -12.54
C LYS A 138 -3.34 0.74 -11.27
N SER A 139 -2.89 -0.52 -11.29
CA SER A 139 -2.17 -1.15 -10.19
C SER A 139 -0.83 -0.45 -9.90
N LEU A 140 -0.08 -0.08 -10.95
CA LEU A 140 1.13 0.73 -10.82
C LEU A 140 0.82 2.10 -10.21
N THR A 141 -0.21 2.79 -10.73
CA THR A 141 -0.64 4.08 -10.18
C THR A 141 -0.98 3.95 -8.69
N ALA A 142 -1.78 2.97 -8.29
CA ALA A 142 -2.15 2.77 -6.89
C ALA A 142 -0.93 2.51 -5.99
N THR A 143 0.05 1.77 -6.51
CA THR A 143 1.28 1.44 -5.80
C THR A 143 2.16 2.67 -5.56
N ILE A 144 2.40 3.48 -6.61
CA ILE A 144 3.17 4.73 -6.51
C ILE A 144 2.46 5.74 -5.59
N ASN A 145 1.12 5.81 -5.68
CA ASN A 145 0.31 6.71 -4.85
C ASN A 145 0.37 6.38 -3.36
N THR A 146 0.78 5.16 -3.03
CA THR A 146 0.96 4.69 -1.65
C THR A 146 2.40 4.31 -1.37
N SER A 147 3.34 4.80 -2.19
CA SER A 147 4.77 4.49 -2.04
C SER A 147 5.22 4.75 -0.60
N LYS A 148 5.95 3.79 -0.05
CA LYS A 148 6.46 3.78 1.34
C LYS A 148 5.41 3.78 2.44
N VAL A 149 4.11 3.77 2.13
CA VAL A 149 3.08 3.67 3.17
C VAL A 149 2.95 2.22 3.66
N VAL A 150 3.01 2.05 4.98
CA VAL A 150 2.86 0.76 5.67
C VAL A 150 1.97 0.89 6.89
N MET A 151 1.36 -0.21 7.31
CA MET A 151 0.54 -0.29 8.52
C MET A 151 1.38 -0.75 9.70
N LEU A 152 1.28 -0.01 10.80
CA LEU A 152 1.91 -0.32 12.07
C LEU A 152 0.87 -0.76 13.09
N TYR A 153 1.25 -1.68 13.97
CA TYR A 153 0.57 -1.93 15.23
C TYR A 153 1.64 -1.99 16.31
N ASP A 154 1.44 -1.25 17.39
CA ASP A 154 2.50 -0.91 18.35
C ASP A 154 3.72 -0.27 17.65
N GLU A 155 4.87 -0.95 17.64
CA GLU A 155 6.13 -0.48 17.02
C GLU A 155 6.45 -1.18 15.69
N GLY A 156 5.66 -2.17 15.29
CA GLY A 156 5.99 -3.08 14.22
C GLY A 156 5.11 -2.90 13.00
N VAL A 157 5.70 -3.08 11.81
CA VAL A 157 4.90 -3.32 10.61
C VAL A 157 4.11 -4.61 10.78
N ILE A 158 2.82 -4.56 10.50
CA ILE A 158 1.92 -5.69 10.74
C ILE A 158 2.10 -6.78 9.69
N VAL A 159 1.76 -8.02 10.07
CA VAL A 159 1.45 -9.08 9.10
C VAL A 159 0.08 -8.79 8.49
N ALA A 160 0.05 -7.99 7.42
CA ALA A 160 -1.18 -7.54 6.75
C ALA A 160 -1.78 -8.65 5.87
N LEU A 161 -2.54 -9.54 6.49
CA LEU A 161 -3.24 -10.63 5.81
C LEU A 161 -4.38 -10.10 4.94
N PHE A 162 -4.53 -10.64 3.73
CA PHE A 162 -5.63 -10.29 2.82
C PHE A 162 -6.08 -11.50 2.02
N SER A 163 -7.36 -11.56 1.67
CA SER A 163 -7.95 -12.68 0.92
C SER A 163 -9.05 -12.24 -0.02
N ALA A 164 -9.38 -13.08 -1.00
CA ALA A 164 -10.32 -12.71 -2.05
C ALA A 164 -11.73 -12.40 -1.53
N ARG A 165 -12.31 -13.34 -0.77
CA ARG A 165 -13.67 -13.19 -0.22
C ARG A 165 -13.76 -13.75 1.18
N CYS A 166 -14.25 -12.91 2.09
CA CYS A 166 -14.91 -13.37 3.31
C CYS A 166 -16.33 -13.88 2.98
N ASN A 167 -17.16 -14.13 3.99
CA ASN A 167 -18.52 -14.62 3.79
C ASN A 167 -19.53 -13.55 3.30
N GLY A 168 -19.06 -12.32 3.07
CA GLY A 168 -19.86 -11.15 2.68
C GLY A 168 -20.16 -10.22 3.85
N ASP A 169 -20.42 -10.76 5.04
CA ASP A 169 -20.85 -9.99 6.20
C ASP A 169 -19.69 -9.67 7.14
N PHE A 170 -18.79 -10.62 7.38
CA PHE A 170 -17.69 -10.50 8.33
C PHE A 170 -16.43 -11.23 7.87
N THR A 171 -15.27 -10.66 8.19
CA THR A 171 -13.99 -11.36 8.14
C THR A 171 -13.83 -12.29 9.35
N LEU A 172 -12.83 -13.17 9.31
CA LEU A 172 -12.49 -14.07 10.40
C LEU A 172 -11.44 -13.46 11.32
N ASN A 173 -11.47 -13.87 12.59
CA ASN A 173 -10.31 -13.72 13.46
C ASN A 173 -9.13 -14.53 12.89
N SER A 174 -7.91 -14.03 13.08
CA SER A 174 -6.69 -14.67 12.61
C SER A 174 -6.46 -16.10 13.11
N GLU A 175 -6.89 -16.44 14.33
CA GLU A 175 -6.84 -17.79 14.88
C GLU A 175 -7.85 -18.75 14.24
N ASP A 176 -8.88 -18.22 13.57
CA ASP A 176 -9.87 -19.01 12.81
C ASP A 176 -9.54 -19.06 11.31
N GLY A 177 -8.52 -18.31 10.88
CA GLY A 177 -8.11 -18.21 9.48
C GLY A 177 -7.83 -19.55 8.82
N LEU A 178 -8.30 -19.71 7.58
CA LEU A 178 -8.17 -20.98 6.87
C LEU A 178 -6.73 -21.18 6.35
N SER A 179 -6.27 -22.43 6.25
CA SER A 179 -5.01 -22.82 5.58
C SER A 179 -4.94 -22.52 4.07
N GLY A 180 -5.88 -21.73 3.54
CA GLY A 180 -6.10 -21.46 2.12
C GLY A 180 -7.23 -22.28 1.51
N THR A 181 -7.60 -21.96 0.26
CA THR A 181 -8.73 -22.58 -0.44
C THR A 181 -8.55 -24.08 -0.71
N SER A 182 -7.33 -24.62 -0.54
CA SER A 182 -6.99 -26.00 -0.87
C SER A 182 -7.55 -27.03 0.11
N THR A 183 -7.57 -26.70 1.41
CA THR A 183 -7.90 -27.66 2.48
C THR A 183 -9.00 -27.17 3.43
N CYS A 184 -9.32 -25.86 3.43
CA CYS A 184 -10.43 -25.28 4.18
C CYS A 184 -10.39 -25.58 5.70
N ILE A 185 -9.20 -25.76 6.28
CA ILE A 185 -9.04 -26.07 7.71
C ILE A 185 -9.08 -24.77 8.51
N VAL A 186 -10.06 -24.65 9.40
CA VAL A 186 -10.21 -23.54 10.36
C VAL A 186 -9.01 -23.51 11.31
N GLY A 187 -8.42 -22.33 11.50
CA GLY A 187 -7.18 -22.13 12.24
C GLY A 187 -5.92 -22.68 11.56
N GLY A 188 -6.04 -23.16 10.33
CA GLY A 188 -4.96 -23.71 9.54
C GLY A 188 -3.96 -22.67 9.01
N LEU A 189 -4.21 -21.37 9.21
CA LEU A 189 -3.30 -20.30 8.79
C LEU A 189 -1.99 -20.25 9.60
N GLY A 190 -1.99 -20.80 10.83
CA GLY A 190 -0.78 -20.98 11.65
C GLY A 190 -0.17 -19.68 12.20
N VAL A 191 -0.88 -18.55 12.10
CA VAL A 191 -0.43 -17.24 12.61
C VAL A 191 -0.84 -16.98 14.07
N GLY A 192 -1.77 -17.78 14.62
CA GLY A 192 -2.32 -17.56 15.96
C GLY A 192 -3.15 -16.28 16.06
N ARG A 193 -3.26 -15.72 17.27
CA ARG A 193 -4.00 -14.48 17.55
C ARG A 193 -3.18 -13.24 17.18
N LEU A 194 -3.68 -12.46 16.23
CA LEU A 194 -3.14 -11.17 15.82
C LEU A 194 -4.13 -10.06 16.26
N PRO A 195 -3.72 -9.14 17.17
CA PRO A 195 -4.62 -8.12 17.72
C PRO A 195 -5.27 -7.20 16.68
N TYR A 196 -4.56 -6.90 15.59
CA TYR A 196 -5.01 -6.05 14.50
C TYR A 196 -5.79 -6.78 13.41
N ALA A 197 -5.80 -8.11 13.38
CA ALA A 197 -6.52 -8.89 12.35
C ALA A 197 -7.65 -9.68 13.01
N ARG A 198 -8.71 -8.97 13.37
CA ARG A 198 -9.93 -9.48 14.02
C ARG A 198 -11.08 -9.60 13.03
N SER A 199 -12.13 -10.30 13.43
CA SER A 199 -13.40 -10.25 12.69
C SER A 199 -13.90 -8.81 12.62
N ARG A 200 -14.18 -8.35 11.40
CA ARG A 200 -14.66 -7.01 11.08
C ARG A 200 -15.85 -7.11 10.13
N PRO A 201 -16.85 -6.22 10.26
CA PRO A 201 -17.89 -6.10 9.25
C PRO A 201 -17.31 -5.93 7.85
N CYS A 202 -17.95 -6.53 6.87
CA CYS A 202 -17.60 -6.39 5.46
C CYS A 202 -18.78 -5.74 4.70
N SER A 203 -18.60 -5.52 3.41
CA SER A 203 -19.48 -4.71 2.57
C SER A 203 -20.83 -5.36 2.19
N GLY A 204 -21.10 -6.59 2.62
CA GLY A 204 -22.26 -7.37 2.18
C GLY A 204 -22.12 -7.94 0.77
N HIS A 205 -20.90 -8.07 0.24
CA HIS A 205 -20.69 -8.59 -1.11
C HIS A 205 -21.23 -10.03 -1.26
N ILE A 206 -21.60 -10.42 -2.48
CA ILE A 206 -22.10 -11.78 -2.75
C ILE A 206 -21.10 -12.85 -2.31
N ASN A 207 -21.65 -13.96 -1.84
CA ASN A 207 -20.88 -15.05 -1.26
C ASN A 207 -20.25 -15.94 -2.35
N CYS A 208 -19.11 -16.59 -2.09
CA CYS A 208 -18.45 -17.43 -3.10
C CYS A 208 -19.27 -18.66 -3.50
N SER A 209 -20.22 -19.10 -2.67
CA SER A 209 -21.18 -20.16 -3.04
C SER A 209 -22.14 -19.74 -4.16
N GLN A 210 -22.20 -18.44 -4.47
CA GLN A 210 -23.02 -17.85 -5.53
C GLN A 210 -22.17 -17.39 -6.72
N THR A 211 -20.88 -17.74 -6.76
CA THR A 211 -19.96 -17.42 -7.86
C THR A 211 -19.38 -18.68 -8.48
N SER A 212 -18.57 -18.52 -9.53
CA SER A 212 -17.77 -19.61 -10.13
C SER A 212 -16.42 -19.81 -9.44
N GLU A 213 -16.14 -19.07 -8.37
CA GLU A 213 -14.87 -19.14 -7.67
C GLU A 213 -14.82 -20.37 -6.75
N ARG A 214 -13.61 -20.85 -6.43
CA ARG A 214 -13.44 -21.89 -5.43
C ARG A 214 -13.96 -21.41 -4.07
N CYS A 215 -14.66 -22.25 -3.32
CA CYS A 215 -15.28 -21.82 -2.07
C CYS A 215 -15.02 -22.86 -0.98
N CYS A 216 -14.58 -22.40 0.19
CA CYS A 216 -14.52 -23.20 1.40
C CYS A 216 -15.83 -23.05 2.16
N GLU A 217 -16.51 -24.17 2.41
CA GLU A 217 -17.67 -24.24 3.30
C GLU A 217 -17.19 -24.66 4.70
N VAL A 218 -17.31 -23.75 5.67
CA VAL A 218 -16.78 -23.93 7.03
C VAL A 218 -17.79 -23.47 8.08
N PHE A 219 -17.75 -24.09 9.26
CA PHE A 219 -18.57 -23.67 10.40
C PHE A 219 -17.68 -22.95 11.42
N VAL A 220 -17.81 -21.63 11.54
CA VAL A 220 -16.97 -20.78 12.38
C VAL A 220 -17.89 -19.85 13.20
N GLU A 221 -17.60 -19.72 14.50
CA GLU A 221 -18.39 -18.93 15.45
C GLU A 221 -19.90 -19.26 15.46
N GLY A 222 -20.23 -20.54 15.33
CA GLY A 222 -21.63 -21.00 15.35
C GLY A 222 -22.42 -20.74 14.06
N ARG A 223 -21.73 -20.35 12.97
CA ARG A 223 -22.37 -20.02 11.68
C ARG A 223 -21.70 -20.75 10.53
N LEU A 224 -22.51 -21.20 9.57
CA LEU A 224 -22.03 -21.68 8.28
C LEU A 224 -21.51 -20.50 7.46
N GLN A 225 -20.31 -20.61 6.91
CA GLN A 225 -19.64 -19.57 6.15
C GLN A 225 -19.03 -20.15 4.88
N TYR A 226 -18.95 -19.30 3.86
CA TYR A 226 -18.45 -19.62 2.53
C TYR A 226 -17.33 -18.62 2.22
N ILE A 227 -16.09 -19.09 2.10
CA ILE A 227 -14.90 -18.22 2.06
C ILE A 227 -14.02 -18.59 0.86
N HIS A 228 -13.54 -17.57 0.14
CA HIS A 228 -12.48 -17.73 -0.86
C HIS A 228 -11.18 -17.12 -0.31
N GLY A 229 -10.27 -18.00 0.13
CA GLY A 229 -8.99 -17.63 0.72
C GLY A 229 -8.95 -18.06 2.17
N HIS A 230 -8.25 -17.30 3.01
CA HIS A 230 -8.20 -17.56 4.45
C HIS A 230 -9.22 -16.76 5.26
N GLY A 231 -9.84 -15.73 4.69
CA GLY A 231 -10.92 -14.95 5.31
C GLY A 231 -10.49 -13.94 6.38
N VAL A 232 -9.19 -13.72 6.57
CA VAL A 232 -8.62 -12.87 7.64
C VAL A 232 -8.10 -11.56 7.06
N GLY A 233 -8.29 -10.44 7.79
CA GLY A 233 -7.80 -9.13 7.38
C GLY A 233 -8.55 -8.57 6.18
N LEU A 234 -7.85 -7.92 5.24
CA LEU A 234 -8.51 -7.24 4.13
C LEU A 234 -9.23 -8.23 3.21
N CYS A 235 -10.53 -8.01 3.01
CA CYS A 235 -11.31 -8.70 2.00
C CYS A 235 -11.25 -7.93 0.68
N GLN A 236 -10.67 -8.51 -0.38
CA GLN A 236 -10.48 -7.82 -1.66
C GLN A 236 -11.80 -7.39 -2.29
N ARG A 237 -12.81 -8.27 -2.28
CA ARG A 237 -14.15 -7.97 -2.79
C ARG A 237 -14.93 -7.04 -1.89
N GLY A 238 -14.66 -7.10 -0.59
CA GLY A 238 -15.17 -6.11 0.34
C GLY A 238 -14.62 -4.71 0.05
N ALA A 239 -13.31 -4.58 -0.10
CA ALA A 239 -12.64 -3.33 -0.48
C ALA A 239 -13.11 -2.80 -1.84
N GLN A 240 -13.43 -3.68 -2.80
CA GLN A 240 -14.03 -3.30 -4.08
C GLN A 240 -15.35 -2.55 -3.88
N GLU A 241 -16.25 -3.10 -3.06
CA GLU A 241 -17.55 -2.49 -2.80
C GLU A 241 -17.43 -1.22 -1.96
N PHE A 242 -16.59 -1.22 -0.92
CA PHE A 242 -16.36 -0.02 -0.13
C PHE A 242 -15.86 1.14 -1.00
N ALA A 243 -14.87 0.90 -1.87
CA ALA A 243 -14.37 1.94 -2.76
C ALA A 243 -15.37 2.31 -3.88
N GLY A 244 -15.96 1.30 -4.54
CA GLY A 244 -16.75 1.50 -5.76
C GLY A 244 -18.19 1.89 -5.51
N ARG A 245 -18.85 1.23 -4.55
CA ARG A 245 -20.27 1.41 -4.21
C ARG A 245 -20.45 2.44 -3.10
N ASP A 246 -19.60 2.40 -2.06
CA ASP A 246 -19.75 3.25 -0.87
C ASP A 246 -18.88 4.51 -0.88
N GLY A 247 -17.93 4.62 -1.82
CA GLY A 247 -17.08 5.81 -1.98
C GLY A 247 -16.00 5.97 -0.92
N TRP A 248 -15.62 4.91 -0.21
CA TRP A 248 -14.60 4.94 0.82
C TRP A 248 -13.21 5.15 0.24
N ASP A 249 -12.38 5.90 0.96
CA ASP A 249 -10.97 6.05 0.62
C ASP A 249 -10.14 4.87 1.14
N TRP A 250 -8.93 4.71 0.60
CA TRP A 250 -8.06 3.58 0.95
C TRP A 250 -7.68 3.50 2.44
N ARG A 251 -7.66 4.63 3.16
CA ARG A 251 -7.36 4.67 4.60
C ARG A 251 -8.54 4.13 5.37
N ASP A 252 -9.76 4.58 5.06
CA ASP A 252 -10.99 4.10 5.69
C ASP A 252 -11.11 2.58 5.55
N ILE A 253 -10.85 2.07 4.34
CA ILE A 253 -10.82 0.63 4.05
C ILE A 253 -9.81 -0.10 4.95
N LEU A 254 -8.58 0.41 5.07
CA LEU A 254 -7.55 -0.24 5.89
C LEU A 254 -7.87 -0.16 7.39
N THR A 255 -8.28 1.00 7.89
CA THR A 255 -8.59 1.18 9.31
C THR A 255 -9.86 0.45 9.73
N ASP A 256 -10.73 0.08 8.80
CA ASP A 256 -11.84 -0.81 9.07
C ASP A 256 -11.43 -2.28 9.10
N TYR A 257 -10.62 -2.75 8.14
CA TYR A 257 -10.18 -4.16 8.14
C TYR A 257 -9.15 -4.49 9.20
N TYR A 258 -8.31 -3.53 9.60
CA TYR A 258 -7.22 -3.74 10.55
C TYR A 258 -7.40 -2.85 11.78
N THR A 259 -7.59 -3.48 12.94
CA THR A 259 -7.94 -2.79 14.19
C THR A 259 -6.74 -2.13 14.85
N ASP A 260 -6.93 -0.89 15.33
CA ASP A 260 -5.95 -0.09 16.08
C ASP A 260 -4.58 0.04 15.39
N ILE A 261 -4.57 0.07 14.05
CA ILE A 261 -3.37 0.30 13.27
C ILE A 261 -3.08 1.79 13.09
N ALA A 262 -1.81 2.11 12.89
CA ALA A 262 -1.36 3.42 12.44
C ALA A 262 -0.83 3.35 11.00
N LEU A 263 -1.12 4.35 10.18
CA LEU A 263 -0.61 4.44 8.81
C LEU A 263 0.69 5.26 8.78
N ALA A 264 1.82 4.57 8.68
CA ALA A 264 3.12 5.24 8.61
C ALA A 264 3.45 5.74 7.21
N ASN A 265 4.12 6.88 7.15
CA ASN A 265 4.50 7.61 5.92
C ASN A 265 3.30 8.01 5.05
N ALA A 266 2.07 7.93 5.57
CA ALA A 266 0.88 8.35 4.83
C ALA A 266 0.88 9.87 4.61
N PRO A 267 0.36 10.34 3.47
CA PRO A 267 0.23 11.78 3.20
C PRO A 267 -0.53 12.51 4.31
N GLY A 268 -0.10 13.74 4.60
CA GLY A 268 -0.42 14.49 5.81
C GLY A 268 -1.87 14.98 5.97
N PHE A 269 -2.73 14.84 4.95
CA PHE A 269 -4.12 15.31 5.00
C PHE A 269 -5.14 14.20 4.73
N THR A 270 -6.40 14.52 5.00
CA THR A 270 -7.60 13.75 4.64
C THR A 270 -8.62 14.66 3.96
N ILE A 271 -9.58 14.09 3.23
CA ILE A 271 -10.66 14.86 2.59
C ILE A 271 -11.49 15.55 3.68
N GLY A 272 -11.88 16.80 3.42
CA GLY A 272 -12.65 17.66 4.34
C GLY A 272 -11.80 18.48 5.30
N VAL A 273 -10.49 18.24 5.40
CA VAL A 273 -9.62 19.05 6.25
C VAL A 273 -9.40 20.43 5.65
N THR A 274 -9.45 21.47 6.49
CA THR A 274 -9.04 22.82 6.11
C THR A 274 -7.52 22.97 6.20
N VAL A 275 -6.92 23.44 5.11
CA VAL A 275 -5.49 23.72 4.99
C VAL A 275 -5.25 25.21 4.74
N THR A 276 -4.05 25.68 5.06
CA THR A 276 -3.56 27.02 4.74
C THR A 276 -2.27 26.92 3.94
N THR A 277 -2.12 27.73 2.90
CA THR A 277 -0.89 27.76 2.10
C THR A 277 0.27 28.36 2.89
N THR A 278 1.44 27.73 2.82
CA THR A 278 2.66 28.19 3.52
C THR A 278 3.55 29.07 2.63
N ALA A 279 3.27 29.11 1.33
CA ALA A 279 3.93 29.93 0.33
C ALA A 279 2.94 30.38 -0.77
N ASN A 280 3.40 31.19 -1.73
CA ASN A 280 2.64 31.42 -2.96
C ASN A 280 2.60 30.10 -3.75
N LEU A 281 1.42 29.49 -3.84
CA LEU A 281 1.26 28.11 -4.25
C LEU A 281 0.56 28.02 -5.61
N ASN A 282 1.19 27.30 -6.54
CA ASN A 282 0.60 27.03 -7.85
C ASN A 282 -0.58 26.08 -7.71
N VAL A 283 -1.70 26.45 -8.33
CA VAL A 283 -2.88 25.61 -8.49
C VAL A 283 -2.92 25.13 -9.94
N ARG A 284 -3.11 23.82 -10.12
CA ARG A 284 -3.07 23.16 -11.44
C ARG A 284 -4.40 22.48 -11.76
N GLU A 285 -4.63 22.25 -13.04
CA GLU A 285 -5.85 21.61 -13.55
C GLU A 285 -5.92 20.12 -13.18
N THR A 286 -4.77 19.45 -13.27
CA THR A 286 -4.52 18.10 -12.79
C THR A 286 -3.17 18.09 -12.07
N PRO A 287 -2.86 17.06 -11.27
CA PRO A 287 -1.51 16.88 -10.75
C PRO A 287 -0.48 16.95 -11.89
N CYS A 288 0.55 17.78 -11.71
CA CYS A 288 1.60 18.02 -12.72
C CYS A 288 1.14 18.59 -14.06
N GLY A 289 -0.16 18.85 -14.24
CA GLY A 289 -0.74 19.42 -15.44
C GLY A 289 -0.52 20.93 -15.56
N ARG A 290 -1.25 21.56 -16.47
CA ARG A 290 -1.18 23.01 -16.72
C ARG A 290 -1.46 23.81 -15.44
N ARG A 291 -0.65 24.84 -15.19
CA ARG A 291 -0.91 25.81 -14.12
C ARG A 291 -2.15 26.63 -14.47
N LEU A 292 -3.13 26.64 -13.57
CA LEU A 292 -4.32 27.49 -13.65
C LEU A 292 -4.00 28.88 -13.12
N THR A 293 -3.50 28.95 -11.89
CA THR A 293 -3.22 30.20 -11.18
C THR A 293 -2.19 29.97 -10.07
N THR A 294 -1.93 30.99 -9.28
CA THR A 294 -1.16 30.94 -8.04
C THR A 294 -1.97 31.61 -6.94
N VAL A 295 -2.21 30.90 -5.84
CA VAL A 295 -2.84 31.47 -4.64
C VAL A 295 -1.77 32.01 -3.69
N PRO A 296 -2.01 33.14 -2.99
CA PRO A 296 -1.02 33.74 -2.10
C PRO A 296 -0.77 32.89 -0.84
N ARG A 297 0.38 33.11 -0.19
CA ARG A 297 0.66 32.57 1.16
C ARG A 297 -0.43 32.99 2.15
N GLY A 298 -0.87 32.06 3.00
CA GLY A 298 -1.91 32.30 3.99
C GLY A 298 -3.33 32.12 3.47
N MET A 299 -3.51 31.79 2.18
CA MET A 299 -4.81 31.44 1.63
C MET A 299 -5.31 30.14 2.27
N ARG A 300 -6.54 30.13 2.79
CA ARG A 300 -7.16 28.91 3.31
C ARG A 300 -7.95 28.20 2.22
N GLY A 301 -8.09 26.90 2.37
CA GLY A 301 -8.93 26.08 1.51
C GLY A 301 -9.28 24.75 2.16
N MET A 302 -10.25 24.05 1.59
CA MET A 302 -10.65 22.72 2.03
C MET A 302 -10.15 21.67 1.04
N ILE A 303 -9.57 20.59 1.56
CA ILE A 303 -9.21 19.42 0.75
C ILE A 303 -10.50 18.73 0.30
N ILE A 304 -10.66 18.56 -1.01
CA ILE A 304 -11.85 17.92 -1.60
C ILE A 304 -11.55 16.62 -2.35
N ASN A 305 -10.29 16.37 -2.69
CA ASN A 305 -9.85 15.14 -3.36
C ASN A 305 -8.34 14.94 -3.21
N GLY A 306 -7.85 13.75 -3.53
CA GLY A 306 -6.46 13.32 -3.34
C GLY A 306 -6.30 12.35 -2.16
N PRO A 307 -5.08 11.96 -1.78
CA PRO A 307 -3.83 12.40 -2.39
C PRO A 307 -3.62 11.71 -3.75
N GLU A 308 -2.99 12.44 -4.67
CA GLU A 308 -2.46 11.87 -5.90
C GLU A 308 -0.94 12.07 -5.99
N ARG A 309 -0.20 11.04 -6.38
CA ARG A 309 1.25 11.08 -6.64
C ARG A 309 1.57 10.47 -8.01
N PRO A 310 1.13 11.06 -9.12
CA PRO A 310 1.55 10.56 -10.42
C PRO A 310 3.06 10.79 -10.60
N PHE A 311 3.66 9.99 -11.48
CA PHE A 311 4.99 10.29 -11.96
C PHE A 311 4.97 11.61 -12.73
N CYS A 312 5.84 12.54 -12.35
CA CYS A 312 5.93 13.84 -13.00
C CYS A 312 7.29 14.06 -13.64
N ASP A 313 7.31 14.56 -14.88
CA ASP A 313 8.53 15.06 -15.55
C ASP A 313 9.08 16.37 -14.94
N LEU A 314 8.66 16.70 -13.71
CA LEU A 314 9.32 17.72 -12.90
C LEU A 314 10.66 17.12 -12.44
N ALA A 315 11.76 17.88 -12.54
CA ALA A 315 13.09 17.38 -12.17
C ALA A 315 13.09 16.77 -10.75
N ALA A 316 13.74 15.61 -10.56
CA ALA A 316 13.90 15.02 -9.24
C ALA A 316 14.48 16.06 -8.23
N PRO A 317 14.00 16.10 -6.98
CA PRO A 317 13.08 15.17 -6.31
C PRO A 317 11.57 15.48 -6.54
N TYR A 318 11.24 16.43 -7.42
CA TYR A 318 9.88 16.95 -7.62
C TYR A 318 8.95 16.02 -8.40
N SER A 319 9.46 14.86 -8.83
CA SER A 319 8.73 13.87 -9.64
C SER A 319 7.65 13.11 -8.86
N PHE A 320 7.66 13.19 -7.52
CA PHE A 320 6.81 12.38 -6.61
C PHE A 320 6.07 13.22 -5.56
N PHE A 321 5.71 14.46 -5.89
CA PHE A 321 4.92 15.26 -4.98
C PHE A 321 3.56 14.64 -4.67
N THR A 322 3.11 14.79 -3.42
CA THR A 322 1.71 14.56 -3.06
C THR A 322 0.88 15.75 -3.50
N TRP A 323 -0.13 15.50 -4.32
CA TRP A 323 -1.08 16.49 -4.81
C TRP A 323 -2.43 16.32 -4.14
N TRP A 324 -3.05 17.44 -3.80
CA TRP A 324 -4.40 17.50 -3.27
C TRP A 324 -5.24 18.47 -4.08
N GLN A 325 -6.48 18.10 -4.35
CA GLN A 325 -7.45 19.04 -4.90
C GLN A 325 -8.01 19.86 -3.76
N VAL A 326 -7.91 21.18 -3.89
CA VAL A 326 -8.31 22.14 -2.86
C VAL A 326 -9.33 23.10 -3.45
N VAL A 327 -10.39 23.37 -2.69
CA VAL A 327 -11.25 24.54 -2.92
C VAL A 327 -10.80 25.65 -1.97
N TYR A 328 -10.21 26.70 -2.53
CA TYR A 328 -9.73 27.86 -1.76
C TYR A 328 -10.86 28.86 -1.50
N GLU A 329 -10.71 29.69 -0.47
CA GLU A 329 -11.72 30.68 -0.06
C GLU A 329 -12.00 31.77 -1.11
N ASP A 330 -11.05 32.02 -2.02
CA ASP A 330 -11.23 32.94 -3.15
C ASP A 330 -12.03 32.33 -4.31
N GLY A 331 -12.52 31.09 -4.15
CA GLY A 331 -13.25 30.33 -5.17
C GLY A 331 -12.36 29.55 -6.15
N THR A 332 -11.04 29.66 -6.04
CA THR A 332 -10.11 28.87 -6.86
C THR A 332 -10.23 27.38 -6.50
N VAL A 333 -10.40 26.53 -7.53
CA VAL A 333 -10.40 25.07 -7.37
C VAL A 333 -9.30 24.46 -8.23
N GLY A 334 -8.50 23.56 -7.65
CA GLY A 334 -7.54 22.76 -8.41
C GLY A 334 -6.51 22.06 -7.54
N TRP A 335 -5.49 21.49 -8.19
CA TRP A 335 -4.48 20.64 -7.55
C TRP A 335 -3.27 21.43 -7.07
N SER A 336 -2.88 21.20 -5.81
CA SER A 336 -1.77 21.86 -5.13
C SER A 336 -0.90 20.84 -4.39
N VAL A 337 0.40 21.12 -4.25
CA VAL A 337 1.37 20.22 -3.60
C VAL A 337 1.27 20.31 -2.07
N GLU A 338 1.26 19.16 -1.39
CA GLU A 338 1.18 19.00 0.06
C GLU A 338 2.25 19.80 0.83
N ASP A 339 3.49 19.81 0.35
CA ASP A 339 4.64 20.48 1.00
C ASP A 339 4.41 21.96 1.30
N TYR A 340 3.50 22.59 0.56
CA TYR A 340 3.16 24.01 0.68
C TYR A 340 1.81 24.25 1.35
N LEU A 341 1.26 23.23 1.99
CA LEU A 341 0.01 23.25 2.73
C LEU A 341 0.29 22.88 4.19
N ARG A 342 -0.51 23.43 5.10
CA ARG A 342 -0.49 23.07 6.52
C ARG A 342 -1.92 22.97 7.02
N LYS A 343 -2.21 21.97 7.85
CA LYS A 343 -3.50 21.84 8.54
C LYS A 343 -3.78 23.10 9.35
N THR A 344 -4.99 23.61 9.23
CA THR A 344 -5.44 24.76 10.01
C THR A 344 -6.15 24.20 11.24
N ASN A 345 -5.57 24.37 12.42
CA ASN A 345 -6.28 24.03 13.65
C ASN A 345 -7.48 24.98 13.78
N ALA A 346 -8.62 24.46 14.27
CA ALA A 346 -9.76 25.31 14.59
C ALA A 346 -9.32 26.45 15.52
N PRO A 347 -9.86 27.68 15.37
CA PRO A 347 -9.63 28.72 16.36
C PRO A 347 -10.11 28.20 17.72
N ASP A 348 -9.21 28.27 18.70
CA ASP A 348 -9.45 27.93 20.09
C ASP A 348 -10.65 28.74 20.60
N SER A 349 -11.78 28.07 20.86
CA SER A 349 -13.02 28.68 21.33
C SER A 349 -12.95 29.14 22.79
N SER A 350 -11.75 29.32 23.35
CA SER A 350 -11.51 29.73 24.73
C SER A 350 -11.12 31.22 24.90
N ARG A 351 -11.39 32.05 23.89
CA ARG A 351 -11.26 33.51 23.99
C ARG A 351 -12.51 34.24 23.52
N GLU A 352 -13.55 34.19 24.33
CA GLU A 352 -14.56 35.26 24.47
C GLU A 352 -14.83 35.52 25.96
#